data_AF-A0A3D2NIB0-F1
#
_entry.id   AF-A0A3D2NIB0-F1
#
_cell.length_a   1.000
_cell.length_b   1.000
_cell.length_c   1.000
_cell.angle_alpha   90.00
_cell.angle_beta   90.00
_cell.angle_gamma   90.00
#
_symmetry.space_group_name_H-M   'P 1'
#
loop_
_entity.id
_entity.type
_entity.pdbx_description
1 polymer ?
#
loop_
_entity_poly.entity_id
_entity_poly.type
_entity_poly.pdbx_seq_one_letter_code
_entity_poly.pdbx_strand_id
1 'polypeptide(L)' 'LGRGGSDTTAVALAAALNADVCEIYSDVDGIFTADPRVVPNARKLTTVTAEEMLELAANGAKVLYIRAVEYV' A
#
# COMPACT_ATOMS: atom_id res chain seq x y z
N LEU A 1 12.70 -10.74 4.90
CA LEU A 1 12.24 -9.36 5.19
C LEU A 1 11.23 -9.26 6.34
N GLY A 2 10.70 -10.37 6.88
CA GLY A 2 9.64 -10.31 7.91
C GLY A 2 8.25 -10.11 7.29
N ARG A 3 7.28 -9.67 8.09
CA ARG A 3 5.92 -9.36 7.62
C ARG A 3 5.97 -8.31 6.50
N GLY A 4 5.18 -8.48 5.43
CA GLY A 4 5.21 -7.57 4.27
C GLY A 4 6.41 -7.74 3.33
N GLY A 5 7.16 -8.83 3.48
CA GLY A 5 8.33 -9.10 2.63
C GLY A 5 8.02 -9.26 1.15
N SER A 6 6.86 -9.81 0.80
CA SER A 6 6.43 -9.98 -0.59
C SER A 6 6.25 -8.62 -1.27
N ASP A 7 5.46 -7.71 -0.68
CA ASP A 7 5.24 -6.35 -1.18
C ASP A 7 6.57 -5.60 -1.34
N THR A 8 7.42 -5.69 -0.32
CA THR A 8 8.73 -5.01 -0.31
C THR A 8 9.62 -5.54 -1.43
N THR A 9 9.62 -6.85 -1.67
CA THR A 9 10.41 -7.47 -2.74
C THR A 9 9.87 -7.08 -4.11
N ALA A 10 8.54 -7.05 -4.29
CA ALA A 10 7.91 -6.69 -5.55
C ALA A 10 8.24 -5.24 -5.94
N VAL A 11 8.09 -4.29 -4.99
CA VAL A 11 8.41 -2.89 -5.24
C VAL A 11 9.90 -2.68 -5.49
N ALA A 12 10.77 -3.30 -4.68
CA ALA A 12 12.22 -3.19 -4.87
C ALA A 12 12.68 -3.75 -6.24
N LEU A 13 12.11 -4.86 -6.70
CA LEU A 13 12.39 -5.42 -8.02
C LEU A 13 11.85 -4.52 -9.14
N ALA A 14 10.63 -4.00 -9.01
CA ALA A 14 10.06 -3.08 -10.00
C ALA A 14 10.93 -1.82 -10.17
N ALA A 15 11.37 -1.22 -9.05
CA ALA A 15 12.29 -0.09 -9.05
C ALA A 15 13.65 -0.46 -9.70
N ALA A 16 14.24 -1.59 -9.31
CA ALA A 16 15.53 -2.05 -9.84
C ALA A 16 15.50 -2.38 -11.35
N LEU A 17 14.35 -2.84 -11.86
CA LEU A 17 14.15 -3.20 -13.25
C LEU A 17 13.62 -2.04 -14.12
N ASN A 18 13.39 -0.86 -13.54
CA ASN A 18 12.71 0.27 -14.19
C ASN A 18 11.36 -0.14 -14.81
N ALA A 19 10.57 -0.92 -14.08
CA ALA A 19 9.23 -1.30 -14.51
C ALA A 19 8.32 -0.07 -14.52
N ASP A 20 7.44 0.03 -15.52
CA ASP A 20 6.47 1.12 -15.61
C ASP A 20 5.41 1.05 -14.49
N VAL A 21 5.06 -0.17 -14.03
CA VAL A 21 4.01 -0.42 -13.04
C VAL A 21 4.39 -1.60 -12.13
N CYS A 22 4.06 -1.49 -10.85
CA CYS A 22 4.09 -2.58 -9.88
C CYS A 22 2.68 -2.82 -9.32
N GLU A 23 2.11 -3.99 -9.57
CA GLU A 23 0.77 -4.35 -9.11
C GLU A 23 0.84 -5.26 -7.89
N ILE A 24 0.19 -4.86 -6.80
CA ILE A 24 0.06 -5.65 -5.57
C ILE A 24 -1.39 -6.14 -5.46
N TYR A 25 -1.58 -7.45 -5.56
CA TYR A 25 -2.89 -8.09 -5.40
C TYR A 25 -3.10 -8.52 -3.96
N SER A 26 -4.25 -8.17 -3.40
CA SER A 26 -4.64 -8.44 -2.01
C SER A 26 -6.10 -8.87 -1.91
N ASP A 27 -6.54 -9.28 -0.72
CA ASP A 27 -7.90 -9.72 -0.43
C ASP A 27 -8.85 -8.56 -0.07
N VAL A 28 -8.36 -7.33 -0.17
CA VAL A 28 -9.14 -6.10 0.04
C VAL A 28 -9.23 -5.31 -1.26
N ASP A 29 -10.36 -4.63 -1.46
CA ASP A 29 -10.64 -3.90 -2.70
C ASP A 29 -9.70 -2.70 -2.96
N GLY A 30 -8.93 -2.28 -1.94
CA GLY A 30 -7.97 -1.20 -2.03
C GLY A 30 -7.91 -0.38 -0.75
N ILE A 31 -7.47 0.86 -0.89
CA ILE A 31 -7.31 1.80 0.22
C ILE A 31 -8.58 2.66 0.34
N PHE A 32 -9.01 2.90 1.57
CA PHE A 32 -10.19 3.70 1.90
C PHE A 32 -9.80 4.85 2.83
N THR A 33 -10.63 5.90 2.89
CA THR A 33 -10.43 7.05 3.77
C THR A 33 -10.42 6.69 5.27
N ALA A 34 -11.00 5.55 5.64
CA ALA A 34 -11.03 4.98 6.97
C ALA A 34 -11.36 3.47 6.85
N ASP A 35 -11.26 2.69 7.93
CA ASP A 35 -11.72 1.30 7.92
C ASP A 35 -13.25 1.26 7.68
N PRO A 36 -13.74 0.74 6.54
CA PRO A 36 -15.17 0.71 6.23
C PRO A 36 -15.97 -0.16 7.20
N ARG A 37 -15.32 -1.05 7.96
CA ARG A 37 -15.96 -1.86 9.01
C ARG A 37 -16.31 -1.03 10.24
N VAL A 38 -15.64 0.11 10.43
CA VAL A 38 -15.84 1.04 11.56
C VAL A 38 -16.59 2.29 11.11
N VAL A 39 -16.29 2.80 9.92
CA VAL A 39 -16.86 4.02 9.34
C VAL A 39 -17.66 3.66 8.07
N PRO A 40 -18.99 3.50 8.14
CA PRO A 40 -19.79 3.05 7.00
C PRO A 40 -19.73 3.97 5.77
N ASN A 41 -19.42 5.25 5.97
CA ASN A 41 -19.29 6.24 4.90
C ASN A 41 -17.85 6.36 4.36
N ALA A 42 -16.95 5.43 4.72
CA ALA A 42 -15.58 5.41 4.20
C ALA A 42 -15.61 5.25 2.67
N ARG A 43 -14.81 6.06 1.98
CA ARG A 43 -14.76 6.09 0.51
C ARG A 43 -13.46 5.46 0.04
N LYS A 44 -13.53 4.69 -1.05
CA LYS A 44 -12.35 4.16 -1.72
C LYS A 44 -11.53 5.31 -2.31
N LEU A 45 -10.22 5.29 -2.10
CA LEU A 45 -9.29 6.20 -2.74
C LEU A 45 -8.91 5.64 -4.11
N THR A 46 -9.09 6.42 -5.16
CA THR A 46 -8.73 6.03 -6.54
C THR A 46 -7.23 6.20 -6.81
N THR A 47 -6.60 7.11 -6.09
CA THR A 47 -5.17 7.42 -6.20
C THR A 47 -4.69 7.88 -4.82
N VAL A 48 -3.47 7.51 -4.49
CA VAL A 48 -2.77 7.93 -3.27
C VAL A 48 -1.30 8.10 -3.63
N THR A 49 -0.67 9.15 -3.11
CA THR A 49 0.77 9.34 -3.26
C THR A 49 1.54 8.39 -2.33
N ALA A 50 2.83 8.17 -2.60
CA ALA A 50 3.67 7.37 -1.71
C ALA A 50 3.74 7.96 -0.29
N GLU A 51 3.82 9.29 -0.17
CA GLU A 51 3.84 10.01 1.11
C GLU A 51 2.54 9.81 1.92
N GLU A 52 1.39 10.00 1.28
CA GLU A 52 0.09 9.73 1.93
C GLU A 52 -0.04 8.26 2.33
N MET A 53 0.47 7.33 1.51
CA MET A 53 0.41 5.90 1.83
C MET A 53 1.34 5.53 3.00
N LEU A 54 2.50 6.18 3.12
CA LEU A 54 3.38 6.04 4.28
C LEU A 54 2.66 6.47 5.56
N GLU A 55 2.01 7.63 5.54
CA GLU A 55 1.24 8.13 6.67
C GLU A 55 0.07 7.20 7.03
N LEU A 56 -0.68 6.72 6.04
CA LEU A 56 -1.77 5.76 6.26
C LEU A 56 -1.25 4.45 6.88
N ALA A 57 -0.15 3.90 6.35
CA ALA A 57 0.45 2.67 6.87
C ALA A 57 1.01 2.86 8.29
N ALA A 58 1.64 4.00 8.57
CA ALA A 58 2.14 4.37 9.89
C ALA A 58 1.00 4.51 10.92
N ASN A 59 -0.16 5.01 10.49
CA ASN A 59 -1.36 5.18 11.32
C ASN A 59 -2.28 3.95 11.33
N GLY A 60 -1.82 2.79 10.83
CA GLY A 60 -2.48 1.50 11.04
C GLY A 60 -3.26 0.94 9.85
N ALA A 61 -3.18 1.56 8.66
CA ALA A 61 -3.66 0.92 7.44
C ALA A 61 -2.82 -0.33 7.14
N LYS A 62 -3.48 -1.46 6.89
CA LYS A 62 -2.82 -2.78 6.71
C LYS A 62 -2.88 -3.30 5.27
N VAL A 63 -3.13 -2.41 4.31
CA VAL A 63 -3.30 -2.77 2.88
C VAL A 63 -1.96 -3.00 2.19
N LEU A 64 -0.97 -2.16 2.48
CA LEU A 64 0.40 -2.26 1.97
C LEU A 64 1.36 -2.10 3.15
N TYR A 65 2.41 -2.91 3.20
CA TYR A 65 3.37 -2.82 4.30
C TYR A 65 4.29 -1.60 4.16
N ILE A 66 4.48 -0.84 5.24
CA ILE A 66 5.19 0.46 5.23
C ILE A 66 6.56 0.42 4.55
N ARG A 67 7.34 -0.66 4.78
CA ARG A 67 8.67 -0.85 4.19
C ARG A 67 8.67 -1.04 2.69
N ALA A 68 7.55 -1.43 2.09
CA ALA A 68 7.43 -1.51 0.63
C ALA A 68 7.33 -0.13 0.00
N VAL A 69 6.70 0.83 0.68
CA VAL A 69 6.51 2.20 0.18
C VAL A 69 7.82 3.00 0.20
N GLU A 70 8.76 2.65 1.09
CA GLU A 70 10.08 3.30 1.19
C GLU A 70 10.96 3.14 -0.06
N TYR A 71 10.64 2.23 -0.98
CA TYR A 71 11.42 1.97 -2.20
C TYR A 71 10.93 2.74 -3.43
N VAL A 72 9.87 3.55 -3.30
CA VAL A 72 9.28 4.36 -4.39
C VAL A 72 9.72 5.81 -4.30
#